data_AF-A0A842UTY1-F1
#
_entry.id   AF-A0A842UTY1-F1
#
_cell.length_a   1.000
_cell.length_b   1.000
_cell.length_c   1.000
_cell.angle_alpha   90.00
_cell.angle_beta   90.00
_cell.angle_gamma   90.00
#
_symmetry.space_group_name_H-M   'P 1'
#
loop_
_entity.id
_entity.type
_entity.pdbx_description
1 polymer ?
#
loop_
_entity_poly.entity_id
_entity_poly.type
_entity_poly.pdbx_seq_one_letter_code
_entity_poly.pdbx_strand_id
1 'polypeptide(L)'
;MTEFWAALGLVAPYYNLLLVVILFYLFLKLFATPAKNRKKVFQKPWTLIFVALIIFIVEELLTVLRTAGLLNIPAHINGFFELGIIILFIYALLLQKDWIKKKKL
;
A
#
# COMPACT_ATOMS: atom_id res chain seq x y z
N MET A 1 19.57 -24.70 3.21
CA MET A 1 18.36 -23.97 2.77
C MET A 1 17.78 -23.03 3.85
N THR A 2 18.14 -23.17 5.12
CA THR A 2 17.67 -22.31 6.22
C THR A 2 18.27 -20.90 6.22
N GLU A 3 19.55 -20.79 5.86
CA GLU A 3 20.32 -19.52 5.85
C GLU A 3 19.74 -18.48 4.87
N PHE A 4 19.28 -18.94 3.70
CA PHE A 4 18.70 -18.07 2.68
C PHE A 4 17.41 -17.38 3.15
N TRP A 5 16.51 -18.14 3.78
CA TRP A 5 15.25 -17.58 4.28
C TRP A 5 15.48 -16.60 5.43
N ALA A 6 16.48 -16.86 6.28
CA ALA A 6 16.87 -15.94 7.34
C ALA A 6 17.44 -14.62 6.77
N ALA A 7 18.35 -14.71 5.79
CA ALA A 7 18.89 -13.53 5.10
C ALA A 7 17.78 -12.74 4.38
N LEU A 8 16.87 -13.44 3.70
CA LEU A 8 15.76 -12.82 2.99
C LEU A 8 14.78 -12.12 3.94
N GLY A 9 14.46 -12.74 5.08
CA GLY A 9 13.60 -12.13 6.10
C GLY A 9 14.20 -10.89 6.76
N LEU A 10 15.54 -10.78 6.81
CA LEU A 10 16.23 -9.59 7.32
C LEU A 10 16.25 -8.44 6.30
N VAL A 11 16.42 -8.74 5.01
CA VAL A 11 16.61 -7.71 3.97
C VAL A 11 15.27 -7.26 3.34
N ALA A 12 14.26 -8.13 3.29
CA ALA A 12 12.95 -7.83 2.68
C ALA A 12 12.27 -6.56 3.23
N PRO A 13 12.25 -6.28 4.55
CA PRO A 13 11.65 -5.04 5.07
C PRO A 13 12.31 -3.77 4.51
N TYR A 14 13.64 -3.79 4.29
CA TYR A 14 14.36 -2.64 3.74
C TYR A 14 14.02 -2.39 2.27
N TYR A 15 13.83 -3.44 1.46
CA TYR A 15 13.36 -3.30 0.08
C TYR A 15 11.92 -2.76 0.03
N ASN A 16 11.06 -3.22 0.93
CA ASN A 16 9.69 -2.73 1.06
C ASN A 16 9.67 -1.24 1.42
N LEU A 17 10.52 -0.78 2.33
CA LEU A 17 10.70 0.63 2.67
C LEU A 17 11.16 1.47 1.47
N LEU A 18 12.10 0.97 0.66
CA LEU A 18 12.53 1.67 -0.56
C LEU A 18 11.37 1.79 -1.56
N LEU A 19 10.62 0.71 -1.76
CA LEU A 19 9.44 0.69 -2.64
C LEU A 19 8.37 1.69 -2.17
N VAL A 20 8.15 1.78 -0.86
CA VAL A 20 7.26 2.78 -0.25
C VAL A 20 7.62 4.19 -0.66
N VAL A 21 8.91 4.56 -0.61
CA VAL A 21 9.36 5.91 -0.99
C VAL A 21 9.04 6.20 -2.45
N ILE A 22 9.29 5.24 -3.34
CA ILE A 22 8.99 5.35 -4.77
C ILE A 22 7.47 5.52 -4.98
N LEU A 23 6.66 4.67 -4.35
CA LEU A 23 5.20 4.74 -4.45
C LEU A 23 4.66 6.07 -3.92
N PHE A 24 5.18 6.55 -2.79
CA PHE A 24 4.79 7.84 -2.22
C PHE A 24 5.06 8.99 -3.19
N TYR A 25 6.24 9.01 -3.81
CA TYR A 25 6.57 9.99 -4.85
C TYR A 25 5.61 9.92 -6.06
N LEU A 26 5.29 8.71 -6.53
CA LEU A 26 4.34 8.53 -7.63
C LEU A 26 2.93 9.02 -7.28
N PHE A 27 2.47 8.79 -6.05
CA PHE A 27 1.17 9.29 -5.59
C PHE A 27 1.14 10.81 -5.48
N LEU A 28 2.19 11.44 -4.96
CA LEU A 28 2.31 12.91 -4.95
C LEU A 28 2.22 13.47 -6.37
N LYS A 29 2.93 12.86 -7.33
CA LYS A 29 2.86 13.25 -8.74
C LYS A 29 1.46 13.06 -9.33
N LEU A 30 0.78 11.95 -8.99
CA LEU A 30 -0.59 11.68 -9.42
C LEU A 30 -1.56 12.74 -8.90
N PHE A 31 -1.47 13.12 -7.62
CA PHE A 31 -2.36 14.12 -7.00
C PHE A 31 -2.04 15.56 -7.43
N ALA A 32 -0.77 15.84 -7.75
CA ALA A 32 -0.33 17.10 -8.33
C ALA A 32 -0.76 17.29 -9.80
N THR A 33 -1.36 16.28 -10.43
CA THR A 33 -1.81 16.39 -11.82
C THR A 33 -2.85 17.53 -11.98
N PRO A 34 -2.64 18.47 -12.93
CA PRO A 34 -3.49 19.65 -13.11
C PRO A 34 -4.97 19.32 -13.30
N ALA A 35 -5.85 20.17 -12.76
CA ALA A 35 -7.31 20.01 -12.79
C ALA A 35 -7.90 19.78 -14.20
N LYS A 36 -7.24 20.31 -15.24
CA LYS A 36 -7.62 20.11 -16.65
C LYS A 36 -7.60 18.64 -17.08
N ASN A 37 -6.71 17.84 -16.49
CA ASN A 37 -6.60 16.38 -16.72
C ASN A 37 -7.34 15.53 -15.66
N ARG A 38 -7.72 16.11 -14.52
CA ARG A 38 -8.48 15.38 -13.46
C ARG A 38 -9.82 14.83 -13.93
N LYS A 39 -10.49 15.48 -14.88
CA LYS A 39 -11.75 14.96 -15.45
C LYS A 39 -11.58 13.67 -16.27
N LYS A 40 -10.37 13.39 -16.76
CA LYS A 40 -10.05 12.16 -17.52
C LYS A 40 -9.64 11.00 -16.61
N VAL A 41 -9.14 11.30 -15.40
CA VAL A 41 -8.61 10.31 -14.45
C VAL A 41 -9.58 10.16 -13.29
N PHE A 42 -10.20 9.00 -13.17
CA PHE A 42 -11.05 8.70 -12.02
C PHE A 42 -10.19 8.54 -10.76
N GLN A 43 -10.09 9.60 -9.94
CA GLN A 43 -9.14 9.68 -8.81
C GLN A 43 -9.54 8.91 -7.55
N LYS A 44 -10.83 8.56 -7.39
CA LYS A 44 -11.33 7.92 -6.16
C LYS A 44 -10.63 6.57 -5.84
N PRO A 45 -10.47 5.63 -6.78
CA PRO A 45 -9.75 4.38 -6.54
C PRO A 45 -8.31 4.63 -6.08
N TRP A 46 -7.61 5.57 -6.71
CA TRP A 46 -6.23 5.91 -6.36
C TRP A 46 -6.09 6.51 -4.96
N THR A 47 -7.11 7.24 -4.50
CA THR A 47 -7.14 7.74 -3.12
C THR A 47 -7.26 6.58 -2.14
N LEU A 48 -8.07 5.56 -2.45
CA LEU A 48 -8.18 4.35 -1.63
C LEU A 48 -6.89 3.53 -1.61
N ILE A 49 -6.23 3.39 -2.77
CA ILE A 49 -4.92 2.73 -2.84
C ILE A 49 -3.86 3.52 -2.05
N PHE A 50 -3.93 4.85 -2.04
CA PHE A 50 -3.04 5.66 -1.22
C PHE A 50 -3.27 5.46 0.28
N VAL A 51 -4.53 5.32 0.72
CA VAL A 51 -4.84 4.96 2.11
C VAL A 51 -4.28 3.56 2.44
N ALA A 52 -4.43 2.59 1.54
CA ALA A 52 -3.83 1.27 1.70
C ALA A 52 -2.30 1.32 1.78
N LEU A 53 -1.65 2.19 1.00
CA LEU A 53 -0.21 2.44 1.10
C LEU A 53 0.17 3.00 2.47
N ILE A 54 -0.59 3.96 3.03
CA ILE A 54 -0.32 4.48 4.38
C ILE A 54 -0.44 3.37 5.42
N ILE A 55 -1.46 2.52 5.33
CA ILE A 55 -1.64 1.37 6.22
C ILE A 55 -0.42 0.44 6.13
N PHE A 56 0.05 0.14 4.91
CA PHE A 56 1.24 -0.66 4.66
C PHE A 56 2.50 -0.03 5.28
N ILE A 57 2.67 1.29 5.18
CA ILE A 57 3.81 2.00 5.79
C ILE A 57 3.78 1.82 7.31
N VAL A 58 2.63 1.98 7.94
CA VAL A 58 2.47 1.77 9.39
C VAL A 58 2.81 0.33 9.75
N GLU A 59 2.32 -0.65 9.00
CA GLU A 59 2.63 -2.06 9.21
C GLU A 59 4.13 -2.36 9.12
N GLU A 60 4.81 -1.87 8.08
CA GLU A 60 6.25 -2.06 7.90
C GLU A 60 7.07 -1.38 9.00
N LEU A 61 6.68 -0.17 9.44
CA LEU A 61 7.32 0.48 10.58
C LEU A 61 7.21 -0.37 11.85
N LEU A 62 6.03 -0.92 12.14
CA LEU A 62 5.84 -1.82 13.29
C LEU A 62 6.68 -3.11 13.14
N THR A 63 6.79 -3.62 11.92
CA THR A 63 7.59 -4.82 11.61
C THR A 63 9.08 -4.57 11.86
N VAL A 64 9.61 -3.44 11.40
CA VAL A 64 11.01 -3.04 11.62
C VAL A 64 11.28 -2.77 13.10
N LEU A 65 10.37 -2.12 13.82
CA LEU A 65 10.51 -1.91 15.27
C LEU A 65 10.50 -3.23 16.05
N ARG A 66 9.71 -4.22 15.60
CA ARG A 66 9.71 -5.57 16.17
C ARG A 66 11.02 -6.30 15.90
N THR A 67 11.53 -6.28 14.66
CA THR A 67 12.80 -6.95 14.33
C THR A 67 14.00 -6.30 15.02
N ALA A 68 13.94 -5.00 15.31
CA ALA A 68 14.93 -4.29 16.13
C ALA A 68 14.81 -4.58 17.65
N GLY A 69 13.80 -5.33 18.09
CA GLY A 69 13.58 -5.64 19.50
C GLY A 69 13.02 -4.50 20.35
N LEU A 70 12.57 -3.40 19.72
CA LEU A 70 12.03 -2.22 20.42
C LEU A 70 10.56 -2.38 20.81
N LEU A 71 9.81 -3.23 20.11
CA LEU A 71 8.39 -3.48 20.35
C LEU A 71 8.11 -4.98 20.31
N ASN A 72 7.37 -5.49 21.30
CA ASN A 72 6.95 -6.89 21.33
C ASN A 72 5.49 -7.02 20.85
N ILE A 73 5.29 -6.80 19.55
CA ILE A 73 3.96 -6.85 18.92
C ILE A 73 3.70 -8.27 18.37
N PRO A 74 2.55 -8.87 18.68
CA PRO A 74 2.18 -10.18 18.13
C PRO A 74 2.11 -10.18 16.61
N ALA A 75 2.59 -11.27 15.99
CA ALA A 75 2.63 -11.39 14.53
C ALA A 75 1.26 -11.33 13.84
N HIS A 76 0.18 -11.66 14.54
CA HIS A 76 -1.18 -11.58 13.99
C HIS A 76 -1.65 -10.15 13.71
N ILE A 77 -1.01 -9.13 14.30
CA ILE A 77 -1.33 -7.73 14.03
C ILE A 77 -0.99 -7.35 12.57
N ASN A 78 0.08 -7.91 12.00
CA ASN A 78 0.39 -7.76 10.57
C ASN A 78 -0.78 -8.24 9.70
N GLY A 79 -1.29 -9.44 9.97
CA GLY A 79 -2.43 -10.00 9.23
C GLY A 79 -3.70 -9.14 9.29
N PHE A 80 -3.92 -8.39 10.38
CA PHE A 80 -5.02 -7.43 10.46
C PHE A 80 -4.83 -6.24 9.50
N PHE A 81 -3.61 -5.71 9.39
CA PHE A 81 -3.29 -4.65 8.44
C PHE A 81 -3.40 -5.13 6.99
N GLU A 82 -2.88 -6.33 6.69
CA GLU A 82 -2.99 -6.95 5.37
C GLU A 82 -4.45 -7.11 4.93
N LEU A 83 -5.34 -7.58 5.82
CA LEU A 83 -6.77 -7.68 5.53
C LEU A 83 -7.38 -6.32 5.18
N GLY A 84 -7.03 -5.26 5.92
CA GLY A 84 -7.46 -3.89 5.63
C GLY A 84 -7.03 -3.43 4.23
N ILE A 85 -5.77 -3.70 3.86
CA ILE A 85 -5.21 -3.40 2.54
C ILE A 85 -5.97 -4.14 1.43
N ILE A 86 -6.20 -5.45 1.61
CA ILE A 86 -6.90 -6.28 0.63
C ILE A 86 -8.34 -5.79 0.41
N ILE A 87 -9.07 -5.48 1.49
CA ILE A 87 -10.44 -4.95 1.41
C ILE A 87 -10.47 -3.63 0.65
N LEU A 88 -9.56 -2.70 0.96
CA LEU A 88 -9.45 -1.42 0.26
C LEU A 88 -9.13 -1.61 -1.23
N PHE A 89 -8.24 -2.55 -1.55
CA PHE A 89 -7.88 -2.87 -2.92
C PHE A 89 -9.06 -3.44 -3.72
N ILE A 90 -9.77 -4.42 -3.15
CA ILE A 90 -10.98 -5.00 -3.76
C ILE A 90 -12.04 -3.91 -3.98
N TYR A 91 -12.27 -3.06 -2.97
CA TYR A 91 -13.23 -1.97 -3.07
C TYR A 91 -12.84 -0.97 -4.17
N ALA A 92 -11.55 -0.61 -4.27
CA ALA A 92 -11.04 0.27 -5.32
C ALA A 92 -11.26 -0.33 -6.73
N LEU A 93 -11.04 -1.63 -6.91
CA LEU A 93 -11.29 -2.33 -8.19
C LEU A 93 -12.78 -2.32 -8.56
N LEU A 94 -13.67 -2.59 -7.60
CA LEU A 94 -15.11 -2.55 -7.83
C LEU A 94 -15.56 -1.14 -8.22
N LEU A 95 -15.06 -0.12 -7.51
CA LEU A 95 -15.36 1.28 -7.81
C LEU A 95 -14.90 1.67 -9.22
N GLN A 96 -13.72 1.20 -9.65
CA GLN A 96 -13.21 1.41 -10.99
C GLN A 96 -14.07 0.70 -12.06
N LYS A 97 -14.49 -0.54 -11.80
CA LYS A 97 -15.39 -1.31 -12.67
C LYS A 97 -16.72 -0.59 -12.89
N ASP A 98 -17.32 -0.07 -11.83
CA ASP A 98 -18.60 0.65 -11.90
C ASP A 98 -18.49 1.96 -12.68
N TRP A 99 -17.37 2.68 -12.52
CA TRP A 99 -17.12 3.90 -13.29
C TRP A 99 -16.97 3.60 -14.79
N ILE A 100 -16.27 2.52 -15.16
CA ILE A 100 -16.12 2.11 -16.56
C ILE A 100 -17.47 1.72 -17.16
N LYS A 101 -18.31 0.97 -16.42
CA LYS A 101 -19.67 0.62 -16.86
C LYS A 101 -20.52 1.85 -17.14
N LYS A 102 -20.54 2.82 -16.21
CA LYS A 102 -21.31 4.07 -16.36
C LYS A 102 -20.83 4.96 -17.50
N LYS A 103 -19.56 4.84 -17.92
CA LYS A 103 -19.00 5.62 -19.03
C LYS A 103 -19.26 4.99 -20.41
N LYS A 104 -19.61 3.70 -20.46
CA LYS A 104 -19.94 2.97 -21.70
C LYS A 104 -21.42 3.03 -22.08
N LEU A 105 -22.29 3.40 -21.14
CA LEU A 105 -23.70 3.73 -21.33
C LEU A 105 -23.85 5.23 -21.61
#